data_AF-A0A0G4KZM2-F1
#
_entry.id   AF-A0A0G4KZM2-F1
#
_cell.length_a   1.000
_cell.length_b   1.000
_cell.length_c   1.000
_cell.angle_alpha   90.00
_cell.angle_beta   90.00
_cell.angle_gamma   90.00
#
_symmetry.space_group_name_H-M   'P 1'
#
loop_
_entity.id
_entity.type
_entity.pdbx_description
1 polymer ?
#
loop_
_entity_poly.entity_id
_entity_poly.type
_entity_poly.pdbx_seq_one_letter_code
_entity_poly.pdbx_strand_id
1 'polypeptide(L)'
;MDPMDVDQQHGDNGESMIHPSRIERSSSSSSSSSSVDNDHEGHHIHAPRPVRPRLPSRQSSGPLVVPRDSSAVGPIEQSFGPDDVRAMSPRRTSEDIEALGREAREELKRHAKALQESLLTIFHRIEAVREEHDKLDNNNKFLQKYIGDLMTTGKITATGTKGKK
;
A
#
# COMPACT_ATOMS: atom_id res chain seq x y z
N MET A 1 13.96 -47.43 -8.77
CA MET A 1 14.48 -46.40 -9.70
C MET A 1 14.16 -45.06 -9.09
N ASP A 2 15.10 -44.61 -8.29
CA ASP A 2 15.09 -43.37 -7.51
C ASP A 2 15.44 -42.17 -8.40
N PRO A 3 14.94 -40.96 -8.11
CA PRO A 3 15.49 -39.75 -8.68
C PRO A 3 16.79 -39.40 -7.95
N MET A 4 17.90 -39.34 -8.69
CA MET A 4 19.20 -38.89 -8.20
C MET A 4 19.34 -37.36 -8.31
N ASP A 5 19.85 -36.79 -7.22
CA ASP A 5 20.37 -35.44 -7.03
C ASP A 5 21.13 -34.84 -8.21
N VAL A 6 20.93 -33.53 -8.40
CA VAL A 6 21.97 -32.63 -8.91
C VAL A 6 22.02 -31.42 -7.97
N ASP A 7 23.10 -31.37 -7.21
CA ASP A 7 23.47 -30.36 -6.23
C ASP A 7 23.64 -28.94 -6.80
N GLN A 8 23.17 -27.98 -5.98
CA GLN A 8 23.88 -26.78 -5.51
C GLN A 8 24.49 -25.78 -6.53
N GLN A 9 23.91 -24.57 -6.58
CA GLN A 9 24.67 -23.34 -6.33
C GLN A 9 23.78 -22.19 -5.85
N HIS A 10 24.20 -21.60 -4.72
CA HIS A 10 23.64 -20.41 -4.11
C HIS A 10 23.89 -19.17 -4.97
N GLY A 11 22.84 -18.40 -5.23
CA GLY A 11 22.91 -17.03 -5.69
C GLY A 11 22.02 -16.18 -4.78
N ASP A 12 22.64 -15.58 -3.77
CA ASP A 12 22.12 -14.45 -3.02
C ASP A 12 21.86 -13.29 -3.98
N ASN A 13 20.64 -12.73 -3.98
CA ASN A 13 20.34 -11.36 -4.36
C ASN A 13 18.91 -11.03 -3.88
N GLY A 14 18.86 -10.31 -2.76
CA GLY A 14 17.63 -9.91 -2.09
C GLY A 14 16.78 -8.95 -2.91
N GLU A 15 15.52 -9.33 -3.12
CA GLU A 15 14.44 -8.40 -3.44
C GLU A 15 13.51 -8.35 -2.23
N SER A 16 13.82 -7.42 -1.32
CA SER A 16 12.94 -7.07 -0.21
C SER A 16 11.67 -6.44 -0.75
N MET A 17 10.62 -7.25 -0.82
CA MET A 17 9.24 -6.85 -1.08
C MET A 17 8.84 -5.81 -0.02
N ILE A 18 8.76 -4.53 -0.42
CA ILE A 18 8.35 -3.43 0.45
C ILE A 18 6.84 -3.57 0.69
N HIS A 19 6.48 -4.35 1.70
CA HIS A 19 5.15 -4.31 2.28
C HIS A 19 4.98 -2.96 2.99
N PRO A 20 3.89 -2.21 2.76
CA PRO A 20 3.62 -1.02 3.55
C PRO A 20 3.47 -1.48 5.00
N SER A 21 4.42 -1.06 5.84
CA SER A 21 4.45 -1.33 7.26
C SER A 21 3.14 -0.87 7.89
N ARG A 22 2.25 -1.84 8.14
CA ARG A 22 1.07 -1.69 8.99
C ARG A 22 1.59 -1.18 10.32
N ILE A 23 1.24 0.06 10.67
CA ILE A 23 1.52 0.61 12.00
C ILE A 23 0.64 -0.17 12.97
N GLU A 24 1.15 -1.30 13.47
CA GLU A 24 0.60 -1.96 14.63
C GLU A 24 0.88 -1.08 15.83
N ARG A 25 -0.13 -0.29 16.21
CA ARG A 25 -0.16 0.36 17.51
C ARG A 25 -0.06 -0.75 18.56
N SER A 26 1.08 -0.84 19.23
CA SER A 26 1.29 -1.71 20.38
C SER A 26 0.27 -1.33 21.47
N SER A 27 -0.87 -2.01 21.50
CA SER A 27 -1.75 -2.01 22.65
C SER A 27 -1.00 -2.77 23.75
N SER A 28 -0.38 -2.01 24.64
CA SER A 28 0.22 -2.54 25.86
C SER A 28 -0.91 -3.09 26.72
N SER A 29 -1.24 -4.37 26.55
CA SER A 29 -2.12 -5.11 27.43
C SER A 29 -1.40 -5.29 28.77
N SER A 30 -1.78 -4.48 29.75
CA SER A 30 -1.46 -4.73 31.15
C SER A 30 -2.14 -6.04 31.57
N SER A 31 -1.35 -7.10 31.66
CA SER A 31 -1.75 -8.41 32.17
C SER A 31 -2.21 -8.33 33.62
N SER A 32 -3.49 -8.58 33.87
CA SER A 32 -3.99 -9.03 35.17
C SER A 32 -3.60 -10.50 35.38
N SER A 33 -3.08 -10.75 36.57
CA SER A 33 -2.54 -12.01 37.08
C SER A 33 -3.57 -13.15 37.10
N SER A 34 -3.25 -14.27 36.44
CA SER A 34 -3.82 -15.58 36.78
C SER A 34 -2.68 -16.52 37.19
N SER A 35 -2.62 -16.83 38.48
CA SER A 35 -1.83 -17.91 39.04
C SER A 35 -2.41 -19.24 38.59
N VAL A 36 -1.68 -19.97 37.76
CA VAL A 36 -1.92 -21.39 37.51
C VAL A 36 -0.65 -22.14 37.92
N ASP A 37 -0.82 -22.95 38.94
CA ASP A 37 0.14 -23.89 39.49
C ASP A 37 0.27 -25.06 38.50
N ASN A 38 1.47 -25.33 37.99
CA ASN A 38 1.79 -26.58 37.28
C ASN A 38 3.29 -26.86 37.42
N ASP A 39 3.59 -27.91 38.17
CA ASP A 39 4.90 -28.55 38.32
C ASP A 39 5.50 -29.02 36.99
N HIS A 40 6.61 -28.42 36.55
CA HIS A 40 7.73 -29.16 35.97
C HIS A 40 9.01 -28.30 35.83
N GLU A 41 10.07 -28.76 36.50
CA GLU A 41 11.52 -28.60 36.23
C GLU A 41 11.94 -27.66 35.08
N GLY A 42 12.61 -26.55 35.42
CA GLY A 42 13.31 -25.70 34.45
C GLY A 42 13.76 -24.33 34.97
N HIS A 43 14.97 -24.27 35.55
CA HIS A 43 15.84 -23.10 35.80
C HIS A 43 15.19 -21.75 36.18
N HIS A 44 15.15 -21.48 37.50
CA HIS A 44 14.71 -20.22 38.09
C HIS A 44 15.78 -19.10 37.97
N ILE A 45 15.67 -18.21 36.98
CA ILE A 45 16.37 -16.92 37.01
C ILE A 45 15.59 -15.99 37.95
N HIS A 46 15.91 -16.05 39.24
CA HIS A 46 15.23 -15.28 40.29
C HIS A 46 15.77 -13.85 40.38
N ALA A 47 15.61 -13.04 39.33
CA ALA A 47 15.81 -11.60 39.44
C ALA A 47 14.57 -10.96 40.11
N PRO A 48 14.71 -10.18 41.21
CA PRO A 48 13.58 -9.53 41.84
C PRO A 48 12.96 -8.54 40.86
N ARG A 49 11.65 -8.70 40.57
CA ARG A 49 10.91 -7.77 39.72
C ARG A 49 10.97 -6.37 40.37
N PRO A 50 11.54 -5.35 39.69
CA PRO A 50 11.57 -4.00 40.24
C PRO A 50 10.14 -3.51 40.46
N VAL A 51 9.79 -3.27 41.73
CA VAL A 51 8.46 -2.77 42.11
C VAL A 51 8.40 -1.29 41.78
N ARG A 52 7.54 -0.91 40.84
CA ARG A 52 7.28 0.50 40.52
C ARG A 52 6.71 1.21 41.78
N PRO A 53 7.29 2.34 42.23
CA PRO A 53 6.73 3.15 43.30
C PRO A 53 5.27 3.51 43.02
N ARG A 54 4.42 3.42 44.05
CA ARG A 54 3.00 3.76 43.94
C ARG A 54 2.89 5.27 43.66
N LEU A 55 2.31 5.61 42.50
CA LEU A 55 2.00 7.00 42.18
C LEU A 55 0.96 7.51 43.18
N PRO A 56 1.12 8.72 43.74
CA PRO A 56 0.10 9.31 44.60
C PRO A 56 -1.22 9.41 43.83
N SER A 57 -2.34 9.07 44.46
CA SER A 57 -3.65 9.14 43.80
C SER A 57 -3.97 10.60 43.50
N ARG A 58 -3.90 10.98 42.23
CA ARG A 58 -4.40 12.28 41.78
C ARG A 58 -5.91 12.24 41.75
N GLN A 59 -6.55 13.24 42.38
CA GLN A 59 -7.97 13.55 42.19
C GLN A 59 -8.21 13.76 40.69
N SER A 60 -9.30 13.21 40.15
CA SER A 60 -9.66 13.41 38.75
C SER A 60 -10.04 14.89 38.56
N SER A 61 -9.14 15.70 38.01
CA SER A 61 -9.50 17.01 37.47
C SER A 61 -10.50 16.77 36.36
N GLY A 62 -11.70 17.34 36.48
CA GLY A 62 -12.83 17.12 35.57
C GLY A 62 -12.53 17.39 34.09
N PRO A 63 -13.54 17.32 33.21
CA PRO A 63 -13.35 17.40 31.77
C PRO A 63 -12.57 18.66 31.38
N LEU A 64 -11.43 18.47 30.70
CA LEU A 64 -10.52 19.52 30.18
C LEU A 64 -11.13 20.28 28.99
N VAL A 65 -12.46 20.43 28.94
CA VAL A 65 -13.17 21.07 27.84
C VAL A 65 -13.03 22.58 28.01
N VAL A 66 -12.14 23.16 27.23
CA VAL A 66 -11.96 24.61 27.12
C VAL A 66 -12.74 25.10 25.90
N PRO A 67 -13.62 26.13 26.03
CA PRO A 67 -14.30 26.73 24.90
C PRO A 67 -13.33 27.20 23.81
N ARG A 68 -13.76 27.07 22.55
CA ARG A 68 -12.91 27.32 21.38
C ARG A 68 -12.37 28.75 21.28
N ASP A 69 -13.07 29.70 21.90
CA ASP A 69 -12.73 31.13 21.92
C ASP A 69 -11.96 31.54 23.18
N SER A 70 -11.54 30.57 24.02
CA SER A 70 -10.75 30.85 25.21
C SER A 70 -9.31 31.25 24.85
N SER A 71 -8.81 32.29 25.50
CA SER A 71 -7.40 32.71 25.42
C SER A 71 -6.39 31.66 25.89
N ALA A 72 -6.86 30.59 26.55
CA ALA A 72 -6.04 29.45 26.93
C ALA A 72 -5.69 28.51 25.76
N VAL A 73 -6.32 28.68 24.59
CA VAL A 73 -6.12 27.83 23.40
C VAL A 73 -5.60 28.70 22.25
N GLY A 74 -4.33 28.52 21.90
CA GLY A 74 -3.69 29.23 20.78
C GLY A 74 -2.19 28.95 20.73
N PRO A 75 -1.48 29.46 19.71
CA PRO A 75 -0.01 29.46 19.70
C PRO A 75 0.50 30.30 20.87
N ILE A 76 0.81 29.66 21.99
CA ILE A 76 1.42 30.32 23.14
C ILE A 76 2.90 30.44 22.83
N GLU A 77 3.40 31.67 22.76
CA GLU A 77 4.83 31.94 22.74
C GLU A 77 5.41 31.55 24.10
N GLN A 78 5.83 30.28 24.22
CA GLN A 78 6.45 29.77 25.43
C GLN A 78 7.88 30.30 25.50
N SER A 79 8.15 31.24 26.42
CA SER A 79 9.52 31.61 26.75
C SER A 79 10.15 30.48 27.57
N PHE A 80 11.20 29.89 27.03
CA PHE A 80 11.97 28.85 27.71
C PHE A 80 13.06 29.52 28.54
N GLY A 81 13.17 29.16 29.82
CA GLY A 81 14.22 29.66 30.68
C GLY A 81 15.61 29.16 30.24
N PRO A 82 16.70 29.79 30.72
CA PRO A 82 18.07 29.45 30.31
C PRO A 82 18.49 28.01 30.68
N ASP A 83 17.87 27.39 31.69
CA ASP A 83 18.10 25.99 32.10
C ASP A 83 17.04 25.01 31.53
N ASP A 84 16.14 25.47 30.66
CA ASP A 84 15.13 24.58 30.08
C ASP A 84 15.75 23.69 29.02
N VAL A 85 15.75 22.38 29.27
CA VAL A 85 16.24 21.35 28.34
C VAL A 85 15.59 21.43 26.95
N ARG A 86 14.37 21.97 26.83
CA ARG A 86 13.67 22.15 25.56
C ARG A 86 14.23 23.32 24.74
N ALA A 87 14.95 24.27 25.35
CA ALA A 87 15.68 25.32 24.65
C ALA A 87 17.02 24.81 24.06
N MET A 88 17.54 23.70 24.61
CA MET A 88 18.82 23.10 24.19
C MET A 88 18.69 22.13 23.00
N SER A 89 17.46 21.71 22.65
CA SER A 89 17.23 20.88 21.46
C SER A 89 17.12 21.75 20.21
N PRO A 90 17.83 21.42 19.10
CA PRO A 90 17.63 22.10 17.82
C PRO A 90 16.16 22.03 17.40
N ARG A 91 15.51 23.17 17.26
CA ARG A 91 14.13 23.27 16.76
C ARG A 91 14.17 23.76 15.32
N ARG A 92 13.36 23.13 14.46
CA ARG A 92 13.03 23.71 13.16
C ARG A 92 12.39 25.07 13.38
N THR A 93 12.88 26.07 12.69
CA THR A 93 12.29 27.41 12.71
C THR A 93 10.89 27.33 12.10
N SER A 94 10.02 28.31 12.38
CA SER A 94 8.71 28.39 11.74
C SER A 94 8.81 28.41 10.21
N GLU A 95 9.86 29.04 9.68
CA GLU A 95 10.20 29.07 8.27
C GLU A 95 10.51 27.67 7.71
N ASP A 96 11.29 26.85 8.42
CA ASP A 96 11.60 25.47 8.01
C ASP A 96 10.34 24.60 7.93
N ILE A 97 9.40 24.79 8.86
CA ILE A 97 8.13 24.05 8.88
C ILE A 97 7.26 24.45 7.69
N GLU A 98 7.22 25.75 7.35
CA GLU A 98 6.50 26.22 6.18
C GLU A 98 7.13 25.72 4.87
N ALA A 99 8.46 25.77 4.76
CA ALA A 99 9.20 25.26 3.61
C ALA A 99 8.93 23.76 3.37
N LEU A 100 9.00 22.95 4.43
CA LEU A 100 8.70 21.52 4.37
C LEU A 100 7.23 21.26 3.98
N GLY A 101 6.31 22.08 4.47
CA GLY A 101 4.90 22.01 4.06
C GLY A 101 4.67 22.42 2.60
N ARG A 102 5.48 23.32 2.05
CA ARG A 102 5.42 23.73 0.64
C ARG A 102 5.97 22.63 -0.27
N GLU A 103 7.13 22.10 0.07
CA GLU A 103 7.78 20.99 -0.64
C GLU A 103 6.87 19.75 -0.69
N ALA A 104 6.29 19.35 0.44
CA ALA A 104 5.38 18.21 0.48
C ALA A 104 4.15 18.37 -0.44
N ARG A 105 3.61 19.59 -0.55
CA ARG A 105 2.48 19.90 -1.47
C ARG A 105 2.92 19.88 -2.92
N GLU A 106 4.11 20.40 -3.21
CA GLU A 106 4.67 20.40 -4.55
C GLU A 106 4.95 18.98 -5.03
N GLU A 107 5.52 18.13 -4.17
CA GLU A 107 5.78 16.73 -4.49
C GLU A 107 4.47 15.97 -4.74
N LEU A 108 3.44 16.17 -3.90
CA LEU A 108 2.12 15.58 -4.13
C LEU A 108 1.53 16.01 -5.48
N LYS A 109 1.66 17.29 -5.84
CA LYS A 109 1.20 17.82 -7.12
C LYS A 109 1.98 17.21 -8.29
N ARG A 110 3.29 17.02 -8.14
CA ARG A 110 4.15 16.36 -9.13
C ARG A 110 3.71 14.91 -9.37
N HIS A 111 3.49 14.15 -8.31
CA HIS A 111 2.98 12.78 -8.40
C HIS A 111 1.61 12.71 -9.08
N ALA A 112 0.68 13.59 -8.70
CA ALA A 112 -0.65 13.64 -9.32
C ALA A 112 -0.55 13.91 -10.84
N LYS A 113 0.34 14.82 -11.27
CA LYS A 113 0.56 15.13 -12.68
C LYS A 113 1.18 13.94 -13.44
N ALA A 114 2.19 13.29 -12.89
CA ALA A 114 2.80 12.10 -13.50
C ALA A 114 1.77 10.98 -13.69
N LEU A 115 0.89 10.78 -12.71
CA LEU A 115 -0.18 9.79 -12.80
C LEU A 115 -1.20 10.16 -13.88
N GLN A 116 -1.57 11.44 -14.00
CA GLN A 116 -2.45 11.91 -15.08
C GLN A 116 -1.84 11.69 -16.47
N GLU A 117 -0.56 12.01 -16.66
CA GLU A 117 0.15 11.78 -17.92
C GLU A 117 0.24 10.28 -18.27
N SER A 118 0.50 9.44 -17.26
CA SER A 118 0.50 7.99 -17.42
C SER A 118 -0.87 7.46 -17.84
N LEU A 119 -1.95 7.94 -17.21
CA LEU A 119 -3.32 7.54 -17.57
C LEU A 119 -3.67 7.96 -19.00
N LEU A 120 -3.29 9.18 -19.41
CA LEU A 120 -3.54 9.65 -20.77
C LEU A 120 -2.79 8.80 -21.81
N THR A 121 -1.57 8.41 -21.50
CA THR A 121 -0.77 7.52 -22.37
C THR A 121 -1.43 6.14 -22.52
N ILE A 122 -1.92 5.57 -21.42
CA ILE A 122 -2.64 4.29 -21.45
C ILE A 122 -3.93 4.44 -22.26
N PHE A 123 -4.67 5.53 -22.08
CA PHE A 123 -5.89 5.81 -22.83
C PHE A 123 -5.64 5.81 -24.35
N HIS A 124 -4.66 6.56 -24.84
CA HIS A 124 -4.32 6.57 -26.27
C HIS A 124 -3.92 5.19 -26.79
N ARG A 125 -3.19 4.41 -26.00
CA ARG A 125 -2.79 3.05 -26.37
C ARG A 125 -3.99 2.11 -26.47
N ILE A 126 -4.99 2.25 -25.58
CA ILE A 126 -6.24 1.50 -25.66
C ILE A 126 -7.02 1.88 -26.92
N GLU A 127 -7.11 3.16 -27.24
CA GLU A 127 -7.82 3.61 -28.45
C GLU A 127 -7.17 3.07 -29.73
N ALA A 128 -5.84 3.11 -29.83
CA ALA A 128 -5.12 2.55 -30.96
C ALA A 128 -5.39 1.04 -31.15
N VAL A 129 -5.33 0.28 -30.05
CA VAL A 129 -5.64 -1.16 -30.07
C VAL A 129 -7.09 -1.41 -30.45
N ARG A 130 -8.03 -0.59 -29.97
CA ARG A 130 -9.45 -0.70 -30.31
C ARG A 130 -9.68 -0.48 -31.80
N GLU A 131 -9.08 0.55 -32.40
CA GLU A 131 -9.21 0.80 -33.84
C GLU A 131 -8.63 -0.32 -34.70
N GLU A 132 -7.49 -0.88 -34.30
CA GLU A 132 -6.90 -2.03 -34.98
C GLU A 132 -7.79 -3.26 -34.86
N HIS A 133 -8.35 -3.51 -33.67
CA HIS A 133 -9.30 -4.58 -33.45
C HIS A 133 -10.56 -4.43 -34.32
N ASP A 134 -11.14 -3.23 -34.37
CA ASP A 134 -12.31 -2.93 -35.23
C ASP A 134 -11.99 -3.22 -36.71
N LYS A 135 -10.78 -2.91 -37.17
CA LYS A 135 -10.31 -3.25 -38.53
C LYS A 135 -10.18 -4.75 -38.72
N LEU A 136 -9.54 -5.46 -37.79
CA LEU A 136 -9.37 -6.92 -37.87
C LEU A 136 -10.73 -7.64 -37.87
N ASP A 137 -11.67 -7.20 -37.05
CA ASP A 137 -13.04 -7.73 -37.01
C ASP A 137 -13.78 -7.54 -38.32
N ASN A 138 -13.67 -6.36 -38.94
CA ASN A 138 -14.28 -6.10 -40.25
C ASN A 138 -13.68 -6.99 -41.34
N ASN A 139 -12.36 -7.16 -41.36
CA ASN A 139 -11.69 -8.07 -42.29
C ASN A 139 -12.09 -9.53 -42.05
N ASN A 140 -12.19 -9.95 -40.78
CA ASN A 140 -12.60 -11.30 -40.42
C ASN A 140 -14.04 -11.59 -40.88
N LYS A 141 -14.97 -10.65 -40.65
CA LYS A 141 -16.34 -10.72 -41.17
C LYS A 141 -16.36 -10.83 -42.70
N PHE A 142 -15.55 -10.04 -43.40
CA PHE A 142 -15.44 -10.10 -44.86
C PHE A 142 -14.97 -11.47 -45.34
N LEU A 143 -13.90 -12.01 -44.74
CA LEU A 143 -13.37 -13.33 -45.08
C LEU A 143 -14.40 -14.44 -44.81
N GLN A 144 -15.08 -14.41 -43.66
CA GLN A 144 -16.13 -15.38 -43.33
C GLN A 144 -17.26 -15.35 -44.37
N LYS A 145 -17.73 -14.15 -44.75
CA LYS A 145 -18.75 -13.99 -45.79
C LYS A 145 -18.28 -14.56 -47.12
N TYR A 146 -17.06 -14.21 -47.56
CA TYR A 146 -16.50 -14.68 -48.82
C TYR A 146 -16.39 -16.21 -48.86
N ILE A 147 -15.90 -16.82 -47.77
CA ILE A 147 -15.82 -18.28 -47.65
C ILE A 147 -17.22 -18.91 -47.67
N GLY A 148 -18.19 -18.30 -46.97
CA GLY A 148 -19.59 -18.72 -47.00
C GLY A 148 -20.21 -18.69 -48.41
N ASP A 149 -20.00 -17.60 -49.15
CA ASP A 149 -20.48 -17.41 -50.52
C ASP A 149 -19.81 -18.42 -51.48
N LEU A 150 -18.51 -18.69 -51.30
CA LEU A 150 -17.79 -19.68 -52.10
C LEU A 150 -18.27 -21.11 -51.82
N MET A 151 -18.49 -21.46 -50.55
CA MET A 151 -19.00 -22.79 -50.18
C MET A 151 -20.43 -23.02 -50.66
N THR A 152 -21.29 -22.00 -50.59
CA THR A 152 -22.67 -22.08 -51.10
C THR A 152 -22.68 -22.21 -52.63
N THR A 153 -21.93 -21.37 -53.34
CA THR A 153 -21.76 -21.47 -54.80
C THR A 153 -21.19 -22.82 -55.21
N GLY A 154 -20.14 -23.29 -54.53
CA GLY A 154 -19.48 -24.56 -54.80
C GLY A 154 -20.40 -25.77 -54.70
N LYS A 155 -21.33 -25.79 -53.72
CA LYS A 155 -22.35 -26.83 -53.59
C LYS A 155 -23.35 -26.83 -54.76
N ILE A 156 -23.74 -25.65 -55.25
CA ILE A 156 -24.68 -25.50 -56.37
C ILE A 156 -24.01 -25.96 -57.68
N THR A 157 -22.77 -25.55 -57.96
CA THR A 157 -22.06 -25.94 -59.18
C THR A 157 -21.66 -27.43 -59.19
N ALA A 158 -21.36 -28.04 -58.04
CA ALA A 158 -20.98 -29.45 -57.95
C ALA A 158 -22.15 -30.43 -58.13
N THR A 159 -23.39 -30.00 -57.87
CA THR A 159 -24.59 -30.85 -58.01
C THR A 159 -25.25 -30.74 -59.39
N GLY A 160 -25.00 -29.66 -60.14
CA GLY A 160 -25.57 -29.43 -61.48
C GLY A 160 -24.95 -30.23 -62.64
N THR A 161 -23.81 -30.91 -62.43
CA THR A 161 -23.05 -31.59 -63.51
C THR A 161 -23.15 -33.13 -63.49
N LYS A 162 -23.84 -33.72 -62.51
CA LYS A 162 -23.95 -35.18 -62.31
C LYS A 162 -25.19 -35.85 -62.93
N GLY A 163 -25.87 -35.19 -63.86
CA GLY A 163 -27.11 -35.69 -64.48
C GLY A 163 -27.10 -35.62 -66.00
N LYS A 164 -26.18 -36.34 -66.67
CA LYS A 164 -26.29 -36.68 -68.10
C LYS A 164 -25.41 -37.88 -68.43
N LYS A 165 -25.95 -39.07 -68.20
CA LYS A 165 -25.55 -40.33 -68.84
C LYS A 165 -26.83 -41.07 -69.20
#